data_AF-A0A1G4HZ99-F1
#
_entry.id   AF-A0A1G4HZ99-F1
#
_cell.length_a   1.000
_cell.length_b   1.000
_cell.length_c   1.000
_cell.angle_alpha   90.00
_cell.angle_beta   90.00
_cell.angle_gamma   90.00
#
_symmetry.space_group_name_H-M   'P 1'
#
loop_
_entity.id
_entity.type
_entity.pdbx_description
1 polymer ?
#
loop_
_entity_poly.entity_id
_entity_poly.type
_entity_poly.pdbx_seq_one_letter_code
_entity_poly.pdbx_strand_id
1 'polypeptide(L)'
;MCTRVALATMLVAVLCGTQDEQSAITAVTDICTEKVYMAQLKQHFEGNIIAAQKATDAMSAESEKYALAVAAVDDGAKAKGYLALERLAKAKTARAQEANRQKIVASMEALKQLSVRLDLIEAALKMRRKSEPAKKSVTFAHND
;
A
#
# COMPACT_ATOMS: atom_id res chain seq x y z
N MET A 1 3.25 25.27 -17.29
CA MET A 1 2.77 26.23 -16.27
C MET A 1 1.29 25.98 -16.05
N CYS A 2 0.89 25.97 -14.77
CA CYS A 2 -0.46 26.02 -14.20
C CYS A 2 -1.43 24.86 -14.53
N THR A 3 -1.52 23.80 -13.74
CA THR A 3 -2.13 23.65 -12.38
C THR A 3 -3.65 23.57 -12.35
N ARG A 4 -4.11 22.40 -11.84
CA ARG A 4 -5.17 22.27 -10.82
C ARG A 4 -6.53 22.90 -11.16
N VAL A 5 -7.37 22.19 -11.92
CA VAL A 5 -8.80 22.55 -12.03
C VAL A 5 -9.77 21.38 -11.72
N ALA A 6 -9.30 20.16 -11.52
CA ALA A 6 -10.22 19.02 -11.36
C ALA A 6 -10.72 18.73 -9.91
N LEU A 7 -10.52 19.64 -8.93
CA LEU A 7 -10.79 19.35 -7.51
C LEU A 7 -11.76 20.34 -6.81
N ALA A 8 -12.51 21.14 -7.58
CA ALA A 8 -13.35 22.21 -7.03
C ALA A 8 -14.87 21.95 -7.04
N THR A 9 -15.35 20.77 -7.42
CA THR A 9 -16.81 20.55 -7.64
C THR A 9 -17.59 19.86 -6.53
N MET A 10 -16.99 19.50 -5.38
CA MET A 10 -17.76 18.92 -4.25
C MET A 10 -18.05 19.93 -3.13
N LEU A 11 -18.60 21.09 -3.46
CA LEU A 11 -18.93 22.12 -2.45
C LEU A 11 -20.31 22.76 -2.59
N VAL A 12 -21.22 22.16 -3.37
CA VAL A 12 -22.60 22.68 -3.47
C VAL A 12 -23.61 21.55 -3.39
N ALA A 13 -24.05 21.25 -2.17
CA ALA A 13 -25.40 20.76 -1.88
C ALA A 13 -25.63 20.78 -0.36
N VAL A 14 -25.44 21.95 0.26
CA VAL A 14 -26.09 22.31 1.52
C VAL A 14 -27.40 22.96 1.11
N LEU A 15 -28.49 22.20 1.00
CA LEU A 15 -29.87 22.67 0.91
C LEU A 15 -30.81 21.46 1.02
N CYS A 16 -31.65 21.47 2.06
CA CYS A 16 -32.84 20.63 2.29
C CYS A 16 -32.67 19.33 3.12
N GLY A 17 -32.26 19.43 4.38
CA GLY A 17 -32.99 18.98 5.60
C GLY A 17 -33.37 17.50 5.81
N THR A 18 -33.78 16.77 4.77
CA THR A 18 -33.94 15.30 4.73
C THR A 18 -32.95 14.66 3.76
N GLN A 19 -32.43 15.44 2.82
CA GLN A 19 -31.38 15.10 1.88
C GLN A 19 -30.00 15.11 2.55
N ASP A 20 -29.83 15.86 3.64
CA ASP A 20 -28.58 15.95 4.40
C ASP A 20 -28.26 14.68 5.18
N GLU A 21 -29.25 13.97 5.74
CA GLU A 21 -29.01 12.67 6.39
C GLU A 21 -28.62 11.61 5.37
N GLN A 22 -29.34 11.53 4.24
CA GLN A 22 -29.01 10.61 3.14
C GLN A 22 -27.62 10.93 2.54
N SER A 23 -27.32 12.21 2.31
CA SER A 23 -26.02 12.70 1.80
C SER A 23 -24.88 12.44 2.78
N ALA A 24 -25.10 12.63 4.08
CA ALA A 24 -24.11 12.31 5.11
C ALA A 24 -23.89 10.80 5.23
N ILE A 25 -24.93 9.97 5.08
CA ILE A 25 -24.82 8.50 5.06
C ILE A 25 -24.05 8.05 3.81
N THR A 26 -24.33 8.61 2.64
CA THR A 26 -23.59 8.34 1.40
C THR A 26 -22.13 8.74 1.54
N ALA A 27 -21.84 9.96 2.02
CA ALA A 27 -20.47 10.43 2.24
C ALA A 27 -19.70 9.55 3.24
N VAL A 28 -20.35 9.04 4.30
CA VAL A 28 -19.73 8.10 5.24
C VAL A 28 -19.47 6.75 4.58
N THR A 29 -20.41 6.25 3.79
CA THR A 29 -20.26 5.00 3.04
C THR A 29 -19.09 5.10 2.06
N ASP A 30 -18.96 6.22 1.36
CA ASP A 30 -17.87 6.48 0.42
C ASP A 30 -16.51 6.55 1.13
N ILE A 31 -16.41 7.31 2.23
CA ILE A 31 -15.16 7.43 3.01
C ILE A 31 -14.75 6.08 3.63
N CYS A 32 -15.71 5.30 4.13
CA CYS A 32 -15.44 3.96 4.68
C CYS A 32 -15.02 2.97 3.58
N THR A 33 -15.67 3.03 2.41
CA THR A 33 -15.32 2.19 1.25
C THR A 33 -13.92 2.53 0.74
N GLU A 34 -13.60 3.82 0.67
CA GLU A 34 -12.27 4.30 0.32
C GLU A 34 -11.22 3.81 1.33
N LYS A 35 -11.50 3.86 2.63
CA LYS A 35 -10.60 3.33 3.66
C LYS A 35 -10.27 1.85 3.46
N VAL A 36 -11.30 1.03 3.20
CA VAL A 36 -11.12 -0.41 2.96
C VAL A 36 -10.29 -0.64 1.69
N TYR A 37 -10.60 0.08 0.61
CA TYR A 37 -9.87 -0.02 -0.64
C TYR A 37 -8.38 0.38 -0.49
N MET A 38 -8.09 1.47 0.22
CA MET A 38 -6.72 1.91 0.49
C MET A 38 -5.95 0.91 1.37
N ALA A 39 -6.61 0.27 2.33
CA ALA A 39 -6.00 -0.79 3.14
C ALA A 39 -5.65 -2.03 2.30
N GLN A 40 -6.51 -2.43 1.37
CA GLN A 40 -6.24 -3.53 0.43
C GLN A 40 -5.07 -3.21 -0.52
N LEU A 41 -5.02 -1.98 -1.04
CA LEU A 41 -3.89 -1.52 -1.85
C LEU A 41 -2.58 -1.54 -1.06
N LYS A 42 -2.60 -1.11 0.21
CA LYS A 42 -1.44 -1.16 1.10
C LYS A 42 -0.93 -2.60 1.23
N GLN A 43 -1.81 -3.54 1.54
CA GLN A 43 -1.46 -4.96 1.65
C GLN A 43 -0.89 -5.52 0.34
N HIS A 44 -1.46 -5.10 -0.81
CA HIS A 44 -0.96 -5.51 -2.13
C HIS A 44 0.49 -5.05 -2.37
N PHE A 45 0.81 -3.78 -2.10
CA PHE A 45 2.16 -3.26 -2.29
C PHE A 45 3.18 -3.85 -1.30
N GLU A 46 2.78 -4.08 -0.05
CA GLU A 46 3.60 -4.82 0.93
C GLU A 46 3.90 -6.24 0.44
N GLY A 47 2.90 -6.95 -0.09
CA GLY A 47 3.05 -8.27 -0.69
C GLY A 47 4.01 -8.29 -1.88
N ASN A 48 3.97 -7.27 -2.75
CA ASN A 48 4.87 -7.14 -3.89
C ASN A 48 6.34 -6.98 -3.44
N ILE A 49 6.58 -6.20 -2.39
CA ILE A 49 7.93 -6.03 -1.82
C ILE A 49 8.43 -7.36 -1.25
N ILE A 50 7.63 -8.06 -0.46
CA ILE A 50 7.99 -9.36 0.14
C ILE A 50 8.29 -10.39 -0.96
N ALA A 51 7.46 -10.46 -1.99
CA ALA A 51 7.66 -11.40 -3.11
C ALA A 51 8.94 -11.09 -3.88
N ALA A 52 9.24 -9.81 -4.14
CA ALA A 52 10.47 -9.38 -4.79
C ALA A 52 11.72 -9.74 -3.97
N GLN A 53 11.66 -9.56 -2.65
CA GLN A 53 12.74 -9.92 -1.73
C GLN A 53 12.96 -11.44 -1.70
N LYS A 54 11.89 -12.22 -1.56
CA LYS A 54 11.97 -13.69 -1.53
C LYS A 54 12.53 -14.28 -2.82
N ALA A 55 12.20 -13.68 -3.96
CA ALA A 55 12.75 -14.09 -5.25
C ALA A 55 14.27 -13.87 -5.32
N THR A 56 14.78 -12.76 -4.77
CA THR A 56 16.23 -12.51 -4.71
C THR A 56 16.93 -13.41 -3.68
N ASP A 57 16.31 -13.68 -2.53
CA ASP A 57 16.90 -14.53 -1.49
C ASP A 57 17.06 -15.98 -1.96
N ALA A 58 16.06 -16.52 -2.67
CA ALA A 58 16.13 -17.86 -3.24
C ALA A 58 17.30 -18.01 -4.24
N MET A 59 17.56 -16.97 -5.04
CA MET A 59 18.68 -16.97 -6.00
C MET A 59 20.04 -16.79 -5.32
N SER A 60 20.11 -16.03 -4.22
CA SER A 60 21.32 -15.95 -3.40
C SER A 60 21.68 -17.30 -2.78
N ALA A 61 20.71 -18.02 -2.22
CA ALA A 61 20.90 -19.36 -1.67
C ALA A 61 21.41 -20.37 -2.71
N GLU A 62 20.98 -20.25 -3.97
CA GLU A 62 21.49 -21.07 -5.07
C GLU A 62 22.98 -20.80 -5.35
N SER A 63 23.40 -19.53 -5.32
CA SER A 63 24.82 -19.18 -5.48
C SER A 63 25.69 -19.67 -4.33
N GLU A 64 25.21 -19.59 -3.09
CA GLU A 64 25.91 -20.11 -1.90
C GLU A 64 26.07 -21.62 -1.96
N LYS A 65 25.04 -22.35 -2.42
CA LYS A 65 25.12 -23.80 -2.63
C LYS A 65 26.24 -24.16 -3.60
N TYR A 66 26.42 -23.42 -4.69
CA TYR A 66 27.50 -23.66 -5.63
C TYR A 66 28.87 -23.27 -5.07
N ALA A 67 28.97 -22.19 -4.31
CA ALA A 67 30.20 -21.81 -3.62
C ALA A 67 30.66 -22.90 -2.63
N LEU A 68 29.72 -23.46 -1.85
CA LEU A 68 29.99 -24.61 -0.98
C LEU A 68 30.41 -25.85 -1.77
N ALA A 69 29.79 -26.11 -2.92
CA ALA A 69 30.16 -27.21 -3.79
C ALA A 69 31.56 -27.02 -4.40
N VAL A 70 31.98 -25.80 -4.75
CA VAL A 70 33.37 -25.53 -5.17
C VAL A 70 34.35 -25.89 -4.05
N ALA A 71 34.06 -25.47 -2.81
CA ALA A 71 34.94 -25.70 -1.67
C ALA A 71 35.02 -27.17 -1.22
N ALA A 72 34.00 -27.98 -1.53
CA ALA A 72 33.90 -29.37 -1.08
C ALA A 72 34.52 -30.39 -2.07
N VAL A 73 35.01 -29.96 -3.23
CA VAL A 73 35.43 -30.88 -4.30
C VAL A 73 36.92 -30.70 -4.60
N ASP A 74 37.69 -31.77 -4.43
CA ASP A 74 39.14 -31.79 -4.71
C ASP A 74 39.47 -31.89 -6.20
N ASP A 75 38.51 -32.35 -7.01
CA ASP A 75 38.64 -32.43 -8.47
C ASP A 75 38.53 -31.04 -9.11
N GLY A 76 39.67 -30.54 -9.61
CA GLY A 76 39.78 -29.22 -10.23
C GLY A 76 38.89 -29.00 -11.46
N ALA A 77 38.48 -30.05 -12.19
CA ALA A 77 37.53 -29.92 -13.30
C ALA A 77 36.10 -29.72 -12.79
N LYS A 78 35.70 -30.48 -11.76
CA LYS A 78 34.39 -30.31 -11.10
C LYS A 78 34.29 -28.97 -10.37
N ALA A 79 35.36 -28.55 -9.69
CA ALA A 79 35.42 -27.24 -9.04
C ALA A 79 35.22 -26.09 -10.05
N LYS A 80 35.81 -26.17 -11.25
CA LYS A 80 35.57 -25.20 -12.34
C LYS A 80 34.11 -25.19 -12.81
N GLY A 81 33.48 -26.36 -12.90
CA GLY A 81 32.06 -26.48 -13.25
C GLY A 81 31.16 -25.77 -12.23
N TYR A 82 31.37 -26.02 -10.94
CA TYR A 82 30.62 -25.35 -9.88
C TYR A 82 30.90 -23.84 -9.82
N LEU A 83 32.13 -23.41 -10.08
CA LEU A 83 32.48 -21.98 -10.16
C LEU A 83 31.73 -21.27 -11.30
N ALA A 84 31.56 -21.93 -12.44
CA ALA A 84 30.78 -21.39 -13.55
C ALA A 84 29.29 -21.25 -13.17
N LEU A 85 28.73 -22.26 -12.47
CA LEU A 85 27.36 -22.22 -11.98
C LEU A 85 27.14 -21.15 -10.91
N GLU A 86 28.09 -20.99 -9.98
CA GLU A 86 28.09 -19.94 -8.97
C GLU A 86 28.05 -18.54 -9.63
N ARG A 87 28.93 -18.31 -10.62
CA ARG A 87 28.97 -17.03 -11.37
C ARG A 87 27.67 -16.78 -12.14
N LEU A 88 27.10 -17.82 -12.76
CA LEU A 88 25.81 -17.71 -13.44
C LEU A 88 24.68 -17.36 -12.47
N ALA A 89 24.64 -18.01 -11.30
CA ALA A 89 23.66 -17.72 -10.26
C ALA A 89 23.80 -16.27 -9.76
N LYS A 90 25.02 -15.82 -9.44
CA LYS A 90 25.30 -14.42 -9.06
C LYS A 90 24.86 -13.41 -10.11
N ALA A 91 25.11 -13.68 -11.39
CA ALA A 91 24.67 -12.81 -12.48
C ALA A 91 23.14 -12.75 -12.61
N LYS A 92 22.43 -13.87 -12.40
CA LYS A 92 20.97 -13.91 -12.35
C LYS A 92 20.43 -13.11 -11.17
N THR A 93 21.00 -13.27 -9.98
CA THR A 93 20.62 -12.50 -8.78
C THR A 93 20.78 -11.00 -9.01
N ALA A 94 21.92 -10.56 -9.55
CA ALA A 94 22.17 -9.14 -9.82
C ALA A 94 21.14 -8.55 -10.80
N ARG A 95 20.79 -9.29 -11.86
CA ARG A 95 19.75 -8.87 -12.82
C ARG A 95 18.36 -8.83 -12.19
N ALA A 96 18.02 -9.80 -11.36
CA ALA A 96 16.75 -9.83 -10.65
C ALA A 96 16.64 -8.69 -9.63
N GLN A 97 17.72 -8.38 -8.91
CA GLN A 97 17.80 -7.23 -8.01
C GLN A 97 17.58 -5.92 -8.76
N GLU A 98 18.24 -5.70 -9.89
CA GLU A 98 18.05 -4.48 -10.67
C GLU A 98 16.61 -4.36 -11.22
N ALA A 99 16.07 -5.45 -11.75
CA ALA A 99 14.68 -5.49 -12.24
C ALA A 99 13.65 -5.25 -11.13
N ASN A 100 13.94 -5.71 -9.90
CA ASN A 100 13.07 -5.52 -8.75
C ASN A 100 13.26 -4.15 -8.09
N ARG A 101 14.42 -3.50 -8.24
CA ARG A 101 14.75 -2.22 -7.61
C ARG A 101 13.70 -1.15 -7.91
N GLN A 102 13.36 -0.99 -9.19
CA GLN A 102 12.36 -0.01 -9.61
C GLN A 102 10.96 -0.33 -9.07
N LYS A 103 10.59 -1.62 -9.04
CA LYS A 103 9.30 -2.08 -8.51
C LYS A 103 9.17 -1.85 -7.00
N ILE A 104 10.24 -2.11 -6.25
CA ILE A 104 10.30 -1.87 -4.80
C ILE A 104 10.19 -0.37 -4.53
N VAL A 105 10.97 0.47 -5.22
CA VAL A 105 10.91 1.93 -5.07
C VAL A 105 9.50 2.45 -5.38
N ALA A 106 8.89 2.02 -6.48
CA ALA A 106 7.52 2.41 -6.83
C ALA A 106 6.49 1.94 -5.79
N SER A 107 6.64 0.72 -5.26
CA SER A 107 5.76 0.18 -4.22
C SER A 107 5.90 0.94 -2.90
N MET A 108 7.12 1.33 -2.52
CA MET A 108 7.37 2.14 -1.32
C MET A 108 6.77 3.54 -1.44
N GLU A 109 6.90 4.19 -2.61
CA GLU A 109 6.29 5.49 -2.84
C GLU A 109 4.75 5.40 -2.82
N ALA A 110 4.18 4.35 -3.42
CA ALA A 110 2.74 4.08 -3.33
C ALA A 110 2.29 3.87 -1.88
N LEU A 111 3.02 3.10 -1.08
CA LEU A 111 2.74 2.90 0.35
C LEU A 111 2.77 4.20 1.15
N LYS A 112 3.72 5.09 0.86
CA LYS A 112 3.81 6.41 1.50
C LYS A 112 2.58 7.26 1.18
N GLN A 113 2.18 7.32 -0.09
CA GLN A 113 1.00 8.06 -0.53
C GLN A 113 -0.30 7.50 0.07
N LEU A 114 -0.44 6.17 0.10
CA LEU A 114 -1.56 5.47 0.71
C LEU A 114 -1.65 5.75 2.22
N SER A 115 -0.52 5.76 2.93
CA SER A 115 -0.50 6.05 4.36
C SER A 115 -0.98 7.48 4.65
N VAL A 116 -0.52 8.47 3.87
CA VAL A 116 -1.01 9.85 3.98
C VAL A 116 -2.52 9.94 3.72
N ARG A 117 -3.04 9.23 2.71
CA ARG A 117 -4.48 9.19 2.41
C ARG A 117 -5.29 8.59 3.57
N LEU A 118 -4.80 7.49 4.16
CA LEU A 118 -5.44 6.86 5.32
C LEU A 118 -5.46 7.79 6.55
N ASP A 119 -4.37 8.50 6.81
CA ASP A 119 -4.29 9.48 7.91
C ASP A 119 -5.30 10.63 7.72
N LEU A 120 -5.44 11.12 6.49
CA LEU A 120 -6.44 12.14 6.15
C LEU A 120 -7.87 11.64 6.33
N ILE A 121 -8.15 10.40 5.91
CA ILE A 121 -9.45 9.76 6.12
C ILE A 121 -9.74 9.60 7.62
N GLU A 122 -8.76 9.17 8.42
CA GLU A 122 -8.91 9.05 9.86
C GLU A 122 -9.14 10.40 10.54
N ALA A 123 -8.41 11.44 10.13
CA ALA A 123 -8.59 12.80 10.62
C ALA A 123 -10.01 13.33 10.29
N ALA A 124 -10.49 13.11 9.06
CA ALA A 124 -11.85 13.50 8.65
C ALA A 124 -12.92 12.80 9.49
N LEU A 125 -12.78 11.48 9.71
CA LEU A 125 -13.68 10.71 10.58
C LEU A 125 -13.66 11.22 12.03
N LYS A 126 -12.48 11.62 12.55
CA LYS A 126 -12.33 12.15 13.91
C LYS A 126 -12.91 13.55 14.08
N MET A 127 -12.76 14.43 13.09
CA MET A 127 -13.38 15.76 13.12
C MET A 127 -14.90 15.66 13.10
N ARG A 128 -15.47 14.73 12.34
CA ARG A 128 -16.92 14.47 12.31
C ARG A 128 -17.49 14.08 13.67
N ARG A 129 -16.81 13.21 14.43
CA ARG A 129 -17.24 12.86 15.81
C ARG A 129 -17.32 14.07 16.73
N LYS A 130 -16.49 15.09 16.50
CA LYS A 130 -16.49 16.31 17.32
C LYS A 130 -17.60 17.30 16.93
N SER A 131 -18.20 17.14 15.75
CA SER A 131 -19.23 18.03 15.21
C SER A 131 -20.63 17.44 15.24
N GLU A 132 -20.86 16.29 15.89
CA GLU A 132 -22.22 15.78 16.10
C GLU A 132 -23.03 16.82 16.90
N PRO A 133 -24.16 17.34 16.35
CA PRO A 133 -24.96 18.32 17.06
C PRO A 133 -25.56 17.63 18.30
N ALA A 134 -25.36 18.25 19.47
CA ALA A 134 -25.96 17.80 20.71
C ALA A 134 -27.46 17.56 20.48
N LYS A 135 -27.94 16.35 20.81
CA LYS A 135 -29.36 16.00 20.73
C LYS A 135 -30.17 17.11 21.41
N LYS A 136 -30.90 17.91 20.64
CA LYS A 136 -31.94 18.77 21.20
C LYS A 136 -33.03 17.83 21.70
N SER A 137 -33.10 17.63 23.01
CA SER A 137 -34.25 17.00 23.64
C SER A 137 -35.47 17.89 23.35
N VAL A 138 -36.35 17.44 22.47
CA VAL A 138 -37.65 18.07 22.27
C VAL A 138 -38.52 17.66 23.46
N THR A 139 -38.69 18.57 24.42
CA THR A 139 -39.74 18.44 25.43
C THR A 139 -41.06 18.77 24.75
N PHE A 140 -41.91 17.76 24.52
CA PHE A 140 -43.28 17.99 24.15
C PHE A 140 -44.02 18.53 25.39
N ALA A 141 -44.36 19.82 25.37
CA ALA A 141 -45.33 20.35 26.32
C ALA A 141 -46.70 19.77 25.93
N HIS A 142 -47.21 18.88 26.77
CA HIS A 142 -48.62 18.47 26.74
C HIS A 142 -49.40 19.66 27.29
N ASN A 143 -50.15 20.35 26.44
CA ASN A 143 -51.18 21.27 26.91
C ASN A 143 -52.45 20.44 27.09
N ASP A 144 -53.01 20.52 28.30
CA ASP A 144 -54.18 19.80 28.80
C ASP A 144 -55.43 19.94 27.92
#